data_AF-A0A7R9QVH6-F1
#
_entry.id   AF-A0A7R9QVH6-F1
#
_cell.length_a   1.000
_cell.length_b   1.000
_cell.length_c   1.000
_cell.angle_alpha   90.00
_cell.angle_beta   90.00
_cell.angle_gamma   90.00
#
_symmetry.space_group_name_H-M   'P 1'
#
loop_
_entity.id
_entity.type
_entity.pdbx_description
1 polymer ?
#
loop_
_entity_poly.entity_id
_entity_poly.type
_entity_poly.pdbx_seq_one_letter_code
_entity_poly.pdbx_strand_id
1 'polypeptide(L)'
;MVSTPEIVHRKAPDGGWGWVVVFGSFMISLIGDGFSYTTGLFYTKFLTEYHESEAITSLFDSIMTGMIYCSGPVAGGLTTTYGCRKIAIIGSVITVSGMLSSIILDNIYTHCLTLGVITGTGLGLLYLPQVMIVTYWFDKRLSLATGIGVCGSGIGIAIFALLSDHLIETYGWKGAMLLLSGLMFSCVAFSSLFRKVDYMEEKSDLKTALTETFDFHILTDVVFVYFAFANFLCGAVYYVPIIFLKDHVVKTGIGTGGDAVNLMVFFGLSNAFGRAFFGYIADFPSLNRIILYGLSVLSYGVAIAPDGGWGWVVVFGSFMISVITDGFFYTSGLFYAKFLTEYHESEAITSLFDSIMMAMIYCSGISTSQLNYH
;
A
#
# COMPACT_ATOMS: atom_id res chain seq x y z
N MET A 1 -33.99 -24.49 -23.39
CA MET A 1 -33.77 -23.96 -22.02
C MET A 1 -32.43 -24.46 -21.57
N VAL A 2 -31.38 -23.66 -21.81
CA VAL A 2 -30.05 -23.93 -21.26
C VAL A 2 -30.12 -23.52 -19.80
N SER A 3 -30.04 -24.48 -18.90
CA SER A 3 -29.97 -24.24 -17.46
C SER A 3 -28.75 -23.40 -17.17
N THR A 4 -28.95 -22.14 -16.79
CA THR A 4 -27.95 -21.30 -16.13
C THR A 4 -27.36 -22.08 -14.95
N PRO A 5 -26.03 -22.25 -14.85
CA PRO A 5 -25.45 -22.85 -13.66
C PRO A 5 -25.79 -21.94 -12.48
N GLU A 6 -26.53 -22.47 -11.50
CA GLU A 6 -26.69 -21.82 -10.21
C GLU A 6 -25.29 -21.61 -9.63
N ILE A 7 -24.83 -20.36 -9.61
CA ILE A 7 -23.68 -19.95 -8.81
C ILE A 7 -24.12 -20.17 -7.36
N VAL A 8 -23.73 -21.31 -6.79
CA VAL A 8 -23.89 -21.54 -5.36
C VAL A 8 -23.05 -20.48 -4.67
N HIS A 9 -23.67 -19.37 -4.26
CA HIS A 9 -23.09 -18.40 -3.34
C HIS A 9 -22.81 -19.11 -2.01
N ARG A 10 -21.66 -19.81 -1.93
CA ARG A 10 -21.20 -20.41 -0.69
C ARG A 10 -20.85 -19.26 0.24
N LYS A 11 -21.75 -19.05 1.19
CA LYS A 11 -21.75 -17.95 2.15
C LYS A 11 -20.42 -17.90 2.88
N ALA A 12 -19.75 -16.75 2.84
CA ALA A 12 -18.50 -16.55 3.57
C ALA A 12 -18.69 -16.87 5.06
N PRO A 13 -17.67 -17.41 5.75
CA PRO A 13 -17.80 -17.80 7.17
C PRO A 13 -18.13 -16.63 8.11
N ASP A 14 -17.78 -15.39 7.74
CA ASP A 14 -18.02 -14.16 8.53
C ASP A 14 -17.52 -14.26 9.99
N GLY A 15 -16.42 -14.97 10.23
CA GLY A 15 -15.85 -15.15 11.57
C GLY A 15 -14.88 -16.34 11.72
N GLY A 16 -14.65 -16.76 12.96
CA GLY A 16 -13.76 -17.88 13.29
C GLY A 16 -12.30 -17.58 12.95
N TRP A 17 -11.66 -18.46 12.17
CA TRP A 17 -10.27 -18.29 11.72
C TRP A 17 -10.09 -17.05 10.82
N GLY A 18 -11.17 -16.50 10.25
CA GLY A 18 -11.12 -15.23 9.51
C GLY A 18 -10.50 -14.09 10.32
N TRP A 19 -10.72 -14.02 11.63
CA TRP A 19 -10.08 -13.00 12.47
C TRP A 19 -8.58 -13.23 12.69
N VAL A 20 -8.13 -14.49 12.66
CA VAL A 20 -6.69 -14.82 12.69
C VAL A 20 -6.03 -14.40 11.38
N VAL A 21 -6.74 -14.56 10.26
CA VAL A 21 -6.30 -14.06 8.95
C VAL A 21 -6.22 -12.54 8.93
N VAL A 22 -7.23 -11.85 9.47
CA VAL A 22 -7.23 -10.38 9.61
C VAL A 22 -6.05 -9.92 10.47
N PHE A 23 -5.73 -10.63 11.56
CA PHE A 23 -4.55 -10.32 12.38
C PHE A 23 -3.24 -10.52 11.61
N GLY A 24 -3.12 -11.60 10.83
CA GLY A 24 -1.96 -11.81 9.95
C GLY A 24 -1.83 -10.71 8.90
N SER A 25 -2.96 -10.29 8.32
CA SER A 25 -3.05 -9.18 7.36
C SER A 25 -2.58 -7.87 8.00
N PHE A 26 -3.10 -7.56 9.20
CA PHE A 26 -2.68 -6.41 10.00
C PHE A 26 -1.18 -6.38 10.27
N MET A 27 -0.60 -7.50 10.70
CA MET A 27 0.84 -7.55 11.02
C MET A 27 1.71 -7.40 9.77
N ILE A 28 1.31 -8.00 8.64
CA ILE A 28 2.01 -7.84 7.37
C ILE A 28 1.94 -6.39 6.89
N SER A 29 0.77 -5.75 6.96
CA SER A 29 0.62 -4.32 6.60
C SER A 29 1.44 -3.43 7.53
N LEU A 30 1.41 -3.68 8.84
CA LEU A 30 2.20 -2.92 9.82
C LEU A 30 3.69 -2.97 9.51
N ILE A 31 4.19 -4.14 9.14
CA ILE A 31 5.61 -4.38 8.93
C ILE A 31 6.02 -3.94 7.51
N GLY A 32 5.39 -4.49 6.47
CA GLY A 32 5.71 -4.23 5.06
C GLY A 32 5.48 -2.79 4.64
N ASP A 33 4.30 -2.24 4.94
CA ASP A 33 4.00 -0.85 4.61
C ASP A 33 4.79 0.08 5.53
N GLY A 34 4.89 -0.23 6.83
CA GLY A 34 5.68 0.55 7.77
C GLY A 34 7.13 0.76 7.30
N PHE A 35 7.78 -0.29 6.79
CA PHE A 35 9.09 -0.18 6.15
C PHE A 35 9.03 0.68 4.87
N SER A 36 8.10 0.37 3.95
CA SER A 36 8.00 1.05 2.65
C SER A 36 7.78 2.56 2.76
N TYR A 37 7.02 3.02 3.75
CA TYR A 37 6.77 4.45 3.98
C TYR A 37 7.91 5.16 4.72
N THR A 38 8.86 4.43 5.31
CA THR A 38 9.96 4.99 6.12
C THR A 38 11.31 4.93 5.42
N THR A 39 11.36 4.42 4.19
CA THR A 39 12.52 4.46 3.29
C THR A 39 13.03 5.88 3.01
N GLY A 40 12.17 6.90 3.12
CA GLY A 40 12.56 8.32 3.06
C GLY A 40 13.64 8.71 4.09
N LEU A 41 13.70 8.03 5.25
CA LEU A 41 14.78 8.24 6.23
C LEU A 41 16.12 7.69 5.74
N PHE A 42 16.10 6.59 4.99
CA PHE A 42 17.28 6.01 4.36
C PHE A 42 17.75 6.84 3.16
N TYR A 43 16.82 7.42 2.40
CA TYR A 43 17.13 8.37 1.32
C TYR A 43 18.04 9.51 1.80
N THR A 44 17.68 10.17 2.91
CA THR A 44 18.50 11.27 3.47
C THR A 44 19.91 10.80 3.82
N LYS A 45 20.08 9.57 4.32
CA LYS A 45 21.40 9.00 4.62
C LYS A 45 22.18 8.64 3.36
N PHE A 46 21.52 8.08 2.34
CA PHE A 46 22.17 7.77 1.06
C PHE A 46 22.63 9.02 0.33
N LEU A 47 21.87 10.12 0.42
CA LEU A 47 22.27 11.41 -0.13
C LEU A 47 23.61 11.89 0.46
N THR A 48 23.76 11.75 1.78
CA THR A 48 24.99 12.16 2.48
C THR A 48 26.16 11.20 2.29
N GLU A 49 25.91 9.90 2.07
CA GLU A 49 26.94 8.86 1.97
C GLU A 49 27.53 8.76 0.56
N TYR A 50 26.68 8.76 -0.47
CA TYR A 50 27.10 8.52 -1.85
C TYR A 50 27.42 9.80 -2.62
N HIS A 51 27.01 10.98 -2.11
CA HIS A 51 27.23 12.30 -2.72
C HIS A 51 26.74 12.41 -4.17
N GLU A 52 25.73 11.62 -4.53
CA GLU A 52 25.08 11.63 -5.83
C GLU A 52 23.94 12.67 -5.87
N SER A 53 23.41 12.95 -7.06
CA SER A 53 22.29 13.89 -7.21
C SER A 53 21.04 13.42 -6.44
N GLU A 54 20.22 14.38 -5.97
CA GLU A 54 18.93 14.10 -5.33
C GLU A 54 18.04 13.19 -6.21
N ALA A 55 18.09 13.40 -7.54
CA ALA A 55 17.35 12.62 -8.52
C ALA A 55 17.80 11.16 -8.61
N ILE A 56 19.11 10.90 -8.66
CA ILE A 56 19.63 9.51 -8.69
C ILE A 56 19.33 8.81 -7.37
N THR A 57 19.44 9.54 -6.26
CA THR A 57 19.21 8.98 -4.93
C THR A 57 17.73 8.65 -4.69
N SER A 58 16.78 9.38 -5.29
CA SER A 58 15.34 9.09 -5.14
C SER A 58 14.87 7.95 -6.04
N LEU A 59 15.69 7.50 -7.00
CA LEU A 59 15.32 6.42 -7.93
C LEU A 59 15.05 5.10 -7.23
N PHE A 60 15.81 4.72 -6.19
CA PHE A 60 15.59 3.42 -5.56
C PHE A 60 14.19 3.33 -4.94
N ASP A 61 13.74 4.39 -4.30
CA ASP A 61 12.42 4.47 -3.64
C ASP A 61 11.29 4.54 -4.66
N SER A 62 11.50 5.31 -5.74
CA SER A 62 10.58 5.39 -6.88
C SER A 62 10.41 4.04 -7.58
N ILE A 63 11.52 3.32 -7.81
CA ILE A 63 11.51 1.98 -8.40
C ILE A 63 10.86 0.99 -7.44
N MET A 64 11.18 1.04 -6.14
CA MET A 64 10.58 0.15 -5.13
C MET A 64 9.07 0.25 -5.18
N THR A 65 8.57 1.47 -5.08
CA THR A 65 7.15 1.79 -5.12
C THR A 65 6.52 1.36 -6.44
N GLY A 66 7.14 1.69 -7.58
CA GLY A 66 6.67 1.26 -8.89
C GLY A 66 6.58 -0.27 -9.01
N MET A 67 7.55 -1.00 -8.45
CA MET A 67 7.57 -2.47 -8.48
C MET A 67 6.55 -3.10 -7.54
N ILE A 68 6.27 -2.50 -6.38
CA ILE A 68 5.18 -2.94 -5.49
C ILE A 68 3.87 -3.00 -6.29
N TYR A 69 3.53 -1.92 -7.00
CA TYR A 69 2.24 -1.83 -7.69
C TYR A 69 2.20 -2.51 -9.05
N CYS A 70 3.26 -2.41 -9.85
CA CYS A 70 3.34 -3.12 -11.14
C CYS A 70 3.34 -4.65 -10.98
N SER A 71 3.69 -5.16 -9.79
CA SER A 71 3.65 -6.60 -9.54
C SER A 71 2.23 -7.16 -9.36
N GLY A 72 1.22 -6.32 -9.13
CA GLY A 72 -0.08 -6.83 -8.72
C GLY A 72 -0.83 -7.69 -9.76
N PRO A 73 -0.71 -7.52 -11.10
CA PRO A 73 -1.27 -8.45 -12.07
C PRO A 73 -0.62 -9.84 -11.96
N VAL A 74 0.71 -9.86 -11.81
CA VAL A 74 1.48 -11.09 -11.62
C VAL A 74 1.12 -11.74 -10.28
N ALA A 75 1.02 -10.94 -9.21
CA ALA A 75 0.61 -11.39 -7.90
C ALA A 75 -0.80 -11.98 -7.91
N GLY A 76 -1.73 -11.40 -8.68
CA GLY A 76 -3.10 -11.87 -8.82
C GLY A 76 -3.19 -13.23 -9.50
N GLY A 77 -2.54 -13.38 -10.67
CA GLY A 77 -2.44 -14.65 -11.37
C GLY A 77 -1.77 -15.75 -10.53
N LEU A 78 -0.69 -15.41 -9.83
CA LEU A 78 0.01 -16.34 -8.94
C LEU A 78 -0.85 -16.73 -7.73
N THR A 79 -1.59 -15.79 -7.15
CA THR A 79 -2.41 -16.03 -5.95
C THR A 79 -3.65 -16.87 -6.26
N THR A 80 -4.30 -16.63 -7.39
CA THR A 80 -5.46 -17.42 -7.83
C THR A 80 -5.07 -18.85 -8.23
N THR A 81 -3.82 -19.07 -8.66
CA THR A 81 -3.30 -20.39 -9.03
C THR A 81 -2.70 -21.16 -7.85
N TYR A 82 -1.85 -20.52 -7.05
CA TYR A 82 -1.04 -21.19 -6.00
C TYR A 82 -1.52 -20.92 -4.57
N GLY A 83 -2.48 -20.00 -4.40
CA GLY A 83 -3.06 -19.59 -3.13
C GLY A 83 -2.28 -18.49 -2.40
N CYS A 84 -3.00 -17.66 -1.62
CA CYS A 84 -2.44 -16.48 -0.94
C CYS A 84 -1.26 -16.80 -0.01
N ARG A 85 -1.32 -17.92 0.71
CA ARG A 85 -0.28 -18.32 1.67
C ARG A 85 1.10 -18.48 1.04
N LYS A 86 1.18 -19.24 -0.06
CA LYS A 86 2.47 -19.57 -0.68
C LYS A 86 3.09 -18.31 -1.27
N ILE A 87 2.29 -17.51 -1.96
CA ILE A 87 2.75 -16.28 -2.60
C ILE A 87 3.22 -15.25 -1.57
N ALA A 88 2.48 -15.07 -0.47
CA ALA A 88 2.90 -14.18 0.61
C ALA A 88 4.23 -14.61 1.28
N ILE A 89 4.44 -15.92 1.49
CA ILE A 89 5.72 -16.45 1.99
C ILE A 89 6.85 -16.17 1.00
N ILE A 90 6.63 -16.41 -0.29
CA ILE A 90 7.63 -16.14 -1.34
C ILE A 90 7.95 -14.64 -1.40
N GLY A 91 6.93 -13.78 -1.38
CA GLY A 91 7.10 -12.33 -1.33
C GLY A 91 7.96 -11.88 -0.14
N SER A 92 7.64 -12.38 1.06
CA SER A 92 8.43 -12.09 2.28
C SER A 92 9.90 -12.48 2.14
N VAL A 93 10.19 -13.66 1.58
CA VAL A 93 11.58 -14.13 1.40
C VAL A 93 12.32 -13.28 0.35
N ILE A 94 11.65 -12.91 -0.75
CA ILE A 94 12.21 -12.02 -1.76
C ILE A 94 12.55 -10.65 -1.16
N THR A 95 11.62 -10.05 -0.39
CA THR A 95 11.84 -8.79 0.32
C THR A 95 13.07 -8.85 1.21
N VAL A 96 13.16 -9.88 2.07
CA VAL A 96 14.32 -10.06 2.98
C VAL A 96 15.61 -10.23 2.18
N SER A 97 15.59 -11.00 1.08
CA SER A 97 16.78 -11.19 0.26
C SER A 97 17.27 -9.90 -0.40
N GLY A 98 16.35 -9.02 -0.84
CA GLY A 98 16.68 -7.71 -1.37
C GLY A 98 17.29 -6.79 -0.31
N MET A 99 16.71 -6.76 0.89
CA MET A 99 17.22 -5.99 2.03
C MET A 99 18.59 -6.49 2.51
N LEU A 100 18.83 -7.80 2.55
CA LEU A 100 20.13 -8.33 2.94
C LEU A 100 21.20 -8.08 1.88
N SER A 101 20.82 -8.15 0.59
CA SER A 101 21.74 -7.87 -0.52
C SER A 101 22.18 -6.41 -0.54
N SER A 102 21.31 -5.47 -0.14
CA SER A 102 21.65 -4.04 -0.10
C SER A 102 22.76 -3.73 0.92
N ILE A 103 22.88 -4.50 2.00
CA ILE A 103 23.91 -4.29 3.03
C ILE A 103 25.33 -4.52 2.48
N ILE A 104 25.47 -5.41 1.51
CA ILE A 104 26.75 -5.85 0.95
C ILE A 104 27.19 -4.94 -0.22
N LEU A 105 26.22 -4.35 -0.92
CA LEU A 105 26.46 -3.60 -2.16
C LEU A 105 26.46 -2.09 -1.90
N ASP A 106 27.66 -1.51 -1.88
CA ASP A 106 27.89 -0.08 -1.57
C ASP A 106 27.83 0.81 -2.80
N ASN A 107 26.69 0.83 -3.48
CA ASN A 107 26.46 1.71 -4.63
C ASN A 107 24.97 2.06 -4.79
N ILE A 108 24.63 3.33 -5.05
CA ILE A 108 23.24 3.77 -5.26
C ILE A 108 22.53 3.01 -6.39
N TYR A 109 23.23 2.69 -7.48
CA TYR A 109 22.68 1.90 -8.59
C TYR A 109 22.37 0.46 -8.15
N THR A 110 23.17 -0.12 -7.26
CA THR A 110 22.89 -1.43 -6.68
C THR A 110 21.74 -1.39 -5.66
N HIS A 111 21.52 -0.26 -4.99
CA HIS A 111 20.33 -0.03 -4.16
C HIS A 111 19.05 0.08 -5.00
N CYS A 112 19.11 0.71 -6.17
CA CYS A 112 18.00 0.68 -7.13
C CYS A 112 17.62 -0.74 -7.55
N LEU A 113 18.60 -1.64 -7.70
CA LEU A 113 18.33 -3.05 -8.02
C LEU A 113 17.81 -3.83 -6.81
N THR A 114 18.47 -3.70 -5.66
CA THR A 114 18.16 -4.52 -4.47
C THR A 114 16.95 -4.01 -3.69
N LEU A 115 16.95 -2.75 -3.28
CA LEU A 115 15.83 -2.12 -2.57
C LEU A 115 14.72 -1.71 -3.53
N GLY A 116 15.05 -1.24 -4.73
CA GLY A 116 14.05 -0.94 -5.75
C GLY A 116 13.40 -2.21 -6.30
N VAL A 117 14.12 -2.92 -7.18
CA VAL A 117 13.53 -4.02 -7.94
C VAL A 117 13.19 -5.24 -7.08
N ILE A 118 14.17 -5.79 -6.37
CA ILE A 118 13.98 -7.05 -5.63
C ILE A 118 13.03 -6.85 -4.45
N THR A 119 13.32 -5.87 -3.59
CA THR A 119 12.52 -5.62 -2.38
C THR A 119 11.12 -5.13 -2.75
N GLY A 120 10.99 -4.23 -3.73
CA GLY A 120 9.68 -3.77 -4.22
C GLY A 120 8.82 -4.90 -4.82
N THR A 121 9.41 -5.79 -5.63
CA THR A 121 8.68 -6.96 -6.15
C THR A 121 8.22 -7.89 -5.02
N GLY A 122 9.10 -8.14 -4.03
CA GLY A 122 8.74 -8.97 -2.88
C GLY A 122 7.59 -8.39 -2.07
N LEU A 123 7.61 -7.08 -1.82
CA LEU A 123 6.56 -6.35 -1.11
C LEU A 123 5.24 -6.35 -1.89
N GLY A 124 5.28 -6.21 -3.21
CA GLY A 124 4.07 -6.30 -4.03
C GLY A 124 3.46 -7.71 -4.07
N LEU A 125 4.30 -8.75 -4.13
CA LEU A 125 3.88 -10.15 -3.96
C LEU A 125 3.39 -10.47 -2.54
N LEU A 126 3.67 -9.61 -1.56
CA LEU A 126 3.18 -9.73 -0.18
C LEU A 126 1.86 -8.96 0.02
N TYR A 127 1.73 -7.76 -0.56
CA TYR A 127 0.60 -6.86 -0.42
C TYR A 127 -0.71 -7.46 -0.96
N LEU A 128 -0.72 -7.94 -2.21
CA LEU A 128 -1.96 -8.40 -2.83
C LEU A 128 -2.58 -9.62 -2.11
N PRO A 129 -1.81 -10.71 -1.81
CA PRO A 129 -2.38 -11.85 -1.09
C PRO A 129 -2.94 -11.50 0.29
N GLN A 130 -2.35 -10.49 0.95
CA GLN A 130 -2.72 -10.03 2.28
C GLN A 130 -4.09 -9.35 2.30
N VAL A 131 -4.44 -8.62 1.23
CA VAL A 131 -5.76 -8.01 1.08
C VAL A 131 -6.77 -9.04 0.58
N MET A 132 -6.43 -9.83 -0.45
CA MET A 132 -7.35 -10.79 -1.06
C MET A 132 -7.80 -11.88 -0.08
N ILE A 133 -6.94 -12.37 0.81
CA ILE A 133 -7.34 -13.45 1.72
C ILE A 133 -8.48 -13.04 2.67
N VAL A 134 -8.58 -11.76 3.02
CA VAL A 134 -9.65 -11.24 3.91
C VAL A 134 -11.00 -11.27 3.18
N THR A 135 -11.01 -10.97 1.88
CA THR A 135 -12.25 -10.98 1.07
C THR A 135 -12.87 -12.36 0.95
N TYR A 136 -12.06 -13.42 1.07
CA TYR A 136 -12.58 -14.79 1.09
C TYR A 136 -13.19 -15.21 2.43
N TRP A 137 -12.89 -14.53 3.55
CA TRP A 137 -13.40 -14.92 4.87
C TRP A 137 -14.65 -14.14 5.31
N PHE A 138 -14.88 -12.96 4.73
CA PHE A 138 -15.94 -12.04 5.14
C PHE A 138 -16.75 -11.55 3.94
N ASP A 139 -18.07 -11.49 4.11
CA ASP A 139 -19.01 -10.91 3.15
C ASP A 139 -19.80 -9.79 3.84
N LYS A 140 -20.48 -10.09 4.95
CA LYS A 140 -21.29 -9.10 5.69
C LYS A 140 -20.47 -8.06 6.44
N ARG A 141 -19.26 -8.39 6.86
CA ARG A 141 -18.35 -7.53 7.62
C ARG A 141 -17.07 -7.25 6.85
N LEU A 142 -17.16 -7.30 5.52
CA LEU A 142 -16.00 -7.19 4.64
C LEU A 142 -15.30 -5.84 4.83
N SER A 143 -16.05 -4.73 4.93
CA SER A 143 -15.45 -3.39 5.08
C SER A 143 -14.67 -3.28 6.37
N LEU A 144 -15.28 -3.74 7.46
CA LEU A 144 -14.64 -3.74 8.77
C LEU A 144 -13.41 -4.65 8.80
N ALA A 145 -13.51 -5.87 8.26
CA ALA A 145 -12.40 -6.83 8.27
C ALA A 145 -11.21 -6.34 7.43
N THR A 146 -11.48 -5.82 6.23
CA THR A 146 -10.45 -5.23 5.36
C THR A 146 -9.88 -3.96 6.00
N GLY A 147 -10.72 -3.09 6.56
CA GLY A 147 -10.29 -1.89 7.26
C GLY A 147 -9.37 -2.19 8.45
N ILE A 148 -9.68 -3.21 9.25
CA ILE A 148 -8.83 -3.67 10.36
C ILE A 148 -7.54 -4.32 9.82
N GLY A 149 -7.62 -5.15 8.78
CA GLY A 149 -6.42 -5.78 8.20
C GLY A 149 -5.44 -4.75 7.62
N VAL A 150 -5.97 -3.67 7.05
CA VAL A 150 -5.18 -2.66 6.35
C VAL A 150 -4.83 -1.48 7.26
N CYS A 151 -5.48 -1.30 8.42
CA CYS A 151 -5.07 -0.24 9.39
C CYS A 151 -3.69 -0.47 10.00
N GLY A 152 -3.14 -1.68 9.85
CA GLY A 152 -1.76 -2.00 10.21
C GLY A 152 -0.76 -1.00 9.65
N SER A 153 -0.89 -0.58 8.38
CA SER A 153 0.05 0.35 7.76
C SER A 153 0.19 1.68 8.50
N GLY A 154 -0.92 2.24 9.00
CA GLY A 154 -0.91 3.53 9.70
C GLY A 154 -0.14 3.44 11.02
N ILE A 155 -0.39 2.37 11.78
CA ILE A 155 0.37 2.07 13.00
C ILE A 155 1.84 1.75 12.65
N GLY A 156 2.05 1.03 11.53
CA GLY A 156 3.35 0.71 10.97
C GLY A 156 4.20 1.93 10.70
N ILE A 157 3.65 2.94 10.01
CA ILE A 157 4.32 4.22 9.72
C ILE A 157 4.82 4.86 11.02
N ALA A 158 3.97 4.95 12.04
CA ALA A 158 4.34 5.56 13.32
C ALA A 158 5.47 4.79 14.04
N ILE A 159 5.34 3.46 14.12
CA ILE A 159 6.32 2.61 14.80
C ILE A 159 7.65 2.59 14.03
N PHE A 160 7.60 2.35 12.71
CA PHE A 160 8.79 2.25 11.87
C PHE A 160 9.49 3.59 11.68
N ALA A 161 8.79 4.73 11.74
CA ALA A 161 9.46 6.03 11.68
C ALA A 161 10.38 6.22 12.90
N LEU A 162 9.84 5.98 14.11
CA LEU A 162 10.61 6.06 15.36
C LEU A 162 11.71 5.00 15.42
N LEU A 163 11.36 3.77 15.05
CA LEU A 163 12.30 2.64 15.08
C LEU A 163 13.45 2.84 14.10
N SER A 164 13.15 3.19 12.85
CA SER A 164 14.18 3.35 11.81
C SER A 164 15.10 4.52 12.13
N ASP A 165 14.58 5.66 12.57
CA ASP A 165 15.40 6.81 12.96
C ASP A 165 16.36 6.44 14.11
N HIS A 166 15.84 5.79 15.17
CA HIS A 166 16.67 5.33 16.29
C HIS A 166 17.72 4.27 15.89
N LEU A 167 17.34 3.32 15.04
CA LEU A 167 18.26 2.28 14.55
C LEU A 167 19.35 2.86 13.65
N ILE A 168 18.99 3.82 12.79
CA ILE A 168 19.93 4.51 11.90
C ILE A 168 20.93 5.33 12.72
N GLU A 169 20.50 6.02 13.77
CA GLU A 169 21.39 6.79 14.64
C GLU A 169 22.35 5.89 15.44
N THR A 170 21.85 4.77 15.96
CA THR A 170 22.62 3.90 16.87
C THR A 170 23.56 2.94 16.13
N TYR A 171 23.09 2.36 15.01
CA TYR A 171 23.78 1.28 14.30
C TYR A 171 24.16 1.63 12.86
N GLY A 172 23.87 2.85 12.40
CA GLY A 172 24.02 3.24 11.02
C GLY A 172 22.98 2.60 10.09
N TRP A 173 22.95 3.02 8.83
CA TRP A 173 21.94 2.55 7.88
C TRP A 173 22.05 1.04 7.58
N LYS A 174 23.28 0.48 7.53
CA LYS A 174 23.51 -0.96 7.31
C LYS A 174 22.98 -1.80 8.47
N GLY A 175 23.27 -1.40 9.71
CA GLY A 175 22.78 -2.08 10.91
C GLY A 175 21.26 -1.99 11.05
N ALA A 176 20.69 -0.81 10.76
CA ALA A 176 19.25 -0.62 10.71
C ALA A 176 18.61 -1.55 9.67
N MET A 177 19.13 -1.59 8.43
CA MET A 177 18.61 -2.44 7.36
C MET A 177 18.65 -3.93 7.74
N LEU A 178 19.73 -4.39 8.41
CA LEU A 178 19.82 -5.76 8.90
C LEU A 178 18.70 -6.09 9.90
N LEU A 179 18.49 -5.23 10.90
CA LEU A 179 17.47 -5.44 11.93
C LEU A 179 16.05 -5.38 11.35
N LEU A 180 15.79 -4.42 10.46
CA LEU A 180 14.51 -4.31 9.75
C LEU A 180 14.26 -5.52 8.83
N SER A 181 15.30 -6.09 8.21
CA SER A 181 15.15 -7.33 7.43
C SER A 181 14.76 -8.52 8.31
N GLY A 182 15.25 -8.57 9.55
CA GLY A 182 14.81 -9.55 10.55
C GLY A 182 13.33 -9.40 10.93
N LEU A 183 12.85 -8.16 11.02
CA LEU A 183 11.42 -7.89 11.19
C LEU A 183 10.59 -8.28 9.96
N MET A 184 11.07 -8.00 8.74
CA MET A 184 10.42 -8.49 7.51
C MET A 184 10.35 -10.01 7.47
N PHE A 185 11.35 -10.71 7.98
CA PHE A 185 11.33 -12.17 8.00
C PHE A 185 10.17 -12.72 8.85
N SER A 186 9.72 -11.98 9.88
CA SER A 186 8.54 -12.36 10.66
C SER A 186 7.23 -12.39 9.84
N CYS A 187 7.17 -11.68 8.70
CA CYS A 187 6.05 -11.77 7.75
C CYS A 187 5.86 -13.18 7.19
N VAL A 188 6.89 -14.02 7.16
CA VAL A 188 6.75 -15.45 6.80
C VAL A 188 5.83 -16.17 7.79
N ALA A 189 5.99 -15.90 9.09
CA ALA A 189 5.15 -16.50 10.13
C ALA A 189 3.72 -15.99 10.05
N PHE A 190 3.51 -14.69 9.84
CA PHE A 190 2.16 -14.13 9.67
C PHE A 190 1.48 -14.62 8.38
N SER A 191 2.24 -14.77 7.29
CA SER A 191 1.73 -15.32 6.02
C SER A 191 1.25 -16.76 6.19
N SER A 192 1.85 -17.54 7.11
CA SER A 192 1.43 -18.91 7.38
C SER A 192 0.00 -18.99 7.96
N LEU A 193 -0.50 -17.91 8.56
CA LEU A 193 -1.85 -17.80 9.11
C LEU A 193 -2.94 -17.76 8.02
N PHE A 194 -2.57 -17.44 6.78
CA PHE A 194 -3.49 -17.35 5.63
C PHE A 194 -4.01 -18.73 5.27
N ARG A 195 -5.10 -19.13 5.93
CA ARG A 195 -5.77 -20.39 5.70
C ARG A 195 -6.74 -20.27 4.53
N LYS A 196 -6.55 -21.16 3.56
CA LYS A 196 -7.46 -21.33 2.42
C LYS A 196 -8.86 -21.72 2.94
N VAL A 197 -9.89 -21.14 2.35
CA VAL A 197 -11.28 -21.50 2.62
C VAL A 197 -11.69 -22.67 1.71
N ASP A 198 -12.51 -23.60 2.21
CA ASP A 198 -12.78 -24.88 1.55
C ASP A 198 -13.46 -24.78 0.16
N TYR A 199 -14.03 -23.63 -0.19
CA TYR A 199 -14.65 -23.38 -1.50
C TYR A 199 -13.77 -22.62 -2.49
N MET A 200 -12.53 -22.30 -2.13
CA MET A 200 -11.56 -21.68 -3.03
C MET A 200 -11.13 -22.69 -4.10
N GLU A 201 -11.69 -22.59 -5.31
CA GLU A 201 -11.19 -23.33 -6.47
C GLU A 201 -9.88 -22.69 -6.93
N GLU A 202 -8.79 -23.45 -6.86
CA GLU A 202 -7.53 -23.03 -7.50
C GLU A 202 -7.71 -23.18 -9.00
N LYS A 203 -7.43 -22.11 -9.76
CA LYS A 203 -7.36 -22.24 -11.22
C LYS A 203 -6.23 -23.21 -11.56
N SER A 204 -6.51 -24.18 -12.44
CA SER A 204 -5.57 -25.26 -12.74
C SER A 204 -4.37 -24.82 -13.60
N ASP A 205 -4.49 -23.70 -14.33
CA ASP A 205 -3.43 -23.21 -15.22
C ASP A 205 -3.08 -21.74 -14.97
N LEU A 206 -1.81 -21.49 -14.67
CA LEU A 206 -1.23 -20.16 -14.49
C LEU A 206 -1.36 -19.31 -15.76
N LYS A 207 -1.25 -19.93 -16.95
CA LYS A 207 -1.36 -19.17 -18.20
C LYS A 207 -2.73 -18.55 -18.34
N THR A 208 -3.79 -19.32 -18.08
CA THR A 208 -5.17 -18.82 -18.10
C THR A 208 -5.37 -17.73 -17.06
N ALA A 209 -4.89 -17.93 -15.83
CA ALA A 209 -4.99 -16.93 -14.78
C ALA A 209 -4.29 -15.61 -15.16
N LEU A 210 -3.09 -15.67 -15.75
CA LEU A 210 -2.37 -14.48 -16.22
C LEU A 210 -3.04 -13.83 -17.44
N THR A 211 -3.53 -14.62 -18.41
CA THR A 211 -4.23 -14.06 -19.58
C THR A 211 -5.49 -13.30 -19.17
N GLU A 212 -6.26 -13.84 -18.22
CA GLU A 212 -7.39 -13.10 -17.66
C GLU A 212 -6.91 -11.88 -16.88
N THR A 213 -5.81 -11.99 -16.12
CA THR A 213 -5.31 -10.84 -15.36
C THR A 213 -4.86 -9.70 -16.28
N PHE A 214 -4.33 -10.00 -17.47
CA PHE A 214 -3.93 -9.02 -18.48
C PHE A 214 -5.05 -8.71 -19.50
N ASP A 215 -6.31 -8.84 -19.12
CA ASP A 215 -7.42 -8.39 -19.95
C ASP A 215 -7.65 -6.87 -19.77
N PHE A 216 -7.24 -6.11 -20.79
CA PHE A 216 -7.36 -4.66 -20.81
C PHE A 216 -8.73 -4.17 -21.28
N HIS A 217 -9.71 -5.04 -21.48
CA HIS A 217 -11.06 -4.63 -21.89
C HIS A 217 -11.65 -3.60 -20.91
N ILE A 218 -11.36 -3.71 -19.61
CA ILE A 218 -11.86 -2.77 -18.60
C ILE A 218 -11.42 -1.31 -18.84
N LEU A 219 -10.28 -1.10 -19.54
CA LEU A 219 -9.80 0.24 -19.91
C LEU A 219 -10.67 0.92 -20.99
N THR A 220 -11.62 0.21 -21.59
CA THR A 220 -12.57 0.78 -22.56
C THR A 220 -13.81 1.38 -21.90
N ASP A 221 -14.07 1.06 -20.63
CA ASP A 221 -15.18 1.63 -19.87
C ASP A 221 -14.86 3.09 -19.48
N VAL A 222 -15.68 4.03 -19.94
CA VAL A 222 -15.46 5.48 -19.73
C VAL A 222 -15.58 5.85 -18.25
N VAL A 223 -16.46 5.20 -17.49
CA VAL A 223 -16.61 5.41 -16.05
C VAL A 223 -15.33 4.97 -15.33
N PHE A 224 -14.80 3.82 -15.74
CA PHE A 224 -13.53 3.30 -15.23
C PHE A 224 -12.36 4.24 -15.55
N VAL A 225 -12.22 4.70 -16.80
CA VAL A 225 -11.12 5.57 -17.19
C VAL A 225 -11.16 6.89 -16.41
N TYR A 226 -12.35 7.46 -16.23
CA TYR A 226 -12.51 8.66 -15.41
C TYR A 226 -12.12 8.41 -13.95
N PHE A 227 -12.57 7.29 -13.37
CA PHE A 227 -12.21 6.90 -12.01
C PHE A 227 -10.70 6.69 -11.86
N ALA A 228 -10.08 5.95 -12.78
CA ALA A 228 -8.64 5.70 -12.84
C ALA A 228 -7.83 7.00 -12.95
N PHE A 229 -8.27 7.93 -13.80
CA PHE A 229 -7.60 9.22 -13.99
C PHE A 229 -7.76 10.14 -12.77
N ALA A 230 -8.93 10.18 -12.14
CA ALA A 230 -9.14 10.91 -10.90
C ALA A 230 -8.21 10.39 -9.78
N ASN A 231 -8.02 9.07 -9.73
CA ASN A 231 -7.10 8.43 -8.79
C ASN A 231 -5.64 8.73 -9.05
N PHE A 232 -5.21 8.68 -10.31
CA PHE A 232 -3.87 9.11 -10.71
C PHE A 232 -3.55 10.52 -10.18
N LEU A 233 -4.47 11.47 -10.39
CA LEU A 233 -4.30 12.85 -9.94
C LEU A 233 -4.29 12.98 -8.41
N CYS A 234 -5.16 12.26 -7.70
CA CYS A 234 -5.16 12.30 -6.23
C CYS A 234 -3.86 11.75 -5.65
N GLY A 235 -3.36 10.64 -6.20
CA GLY A 235 -2.09 10.06 -5.77
C GLY A 235 -0.88 10.97 -5.98
N ALA A 236 -0.88 11.70 -7.11
CA ALA A 236 0.13 12.71 -7.43
C ALA A 236 0.27 13.79 -6.35
N VAL A 237 -0.87 14.26 -5.86
CA VAL A 237 -0.94 15.32 -4.85
C VAL A 237 -0.56 14.78 -3.47
N TYR A 238 -0.80 13.50 -3.20
CA TYR A 238 -0.68 12.91 -1.87
C TYR A 238 0.73 12.42 -1.51
N TYR A 239 1.42 11.71 -2.41
CA TYR A 239 2.68 11.05 -2.07
C TYR A 239 3.86 12.01 -1.93
N VAL A 240 3.89 13.05 -2.76
CA VAL A 240 4.99 14.01 -2.80
C VAL A 240 5.18 14.71 -1.44
N PRO A 241 4.14 15.28 -0.80
CA PRO A 241 4.30 15.89 0.52
C PRO A 241 4.80 14.94 1.61
N ILE A 242 4.40 13.66 1.59
CA ILE A 242 4.77 12.69 2.63
C ILE A 242 6.25 12.32 2.56
N ILE A 243 6.73 11.99 1.35
CA ILE A 243 8.12 11.58 1.12
C ILE A 243 9.08 12.74 1.43
N PHE A 244 8.74 13.94 0.96
CA PHE A 244 9.59 15.12 1.13
C PHE A 244 9.32 15.90 2.42
N LEU A 245 8.44 15.42 3.31
CA LEU A 245 8.03 16.13 4.53
C LEU A 245 9.24 16.51 5.40
N LYS A 246 10.13 15.54 5.68
CA LYS A 246 11.30 15.75 6.52
C LYS A 246 12.26 16.76 5.90
N ASP A 247 12.51 16.62 4.60
CA ASP A 247 13.39 17.53 3.87
C ASP A 247 12.83 18.96 3.83
N HIS A 248 11.53 19.11 3.62
CA HIS A 248 10.85 20.40 3.62
C HIS A 248 10.90 21.08 5.00
N VAL A 249 10.58 20.36 6.09
CA VAL A 249 10.62 20.90 7.46
C VAL A 249 12.02 21.39 7.83
N VAL A 250 13.05 20.63 7.45
CA VAL A 250 14.45 20.98 7.74
C VAL A 250 14.94 22.13 6.86
N LYS A 251 14.68 22.10 5.55
CA LYS A 251 15.14 23.14 4.60
C LYS A 251 14.48 24.50 4.83
N THR A 252 13.22 24.52 5.26
CA THR A 252 12.48 25.77 5.54
C THR A 252 12.76 26.35 6.92
N GLY A 253 13.41 25.57 7.82
CA GLY A 253 13.69 25.99 9.19
C GLY A 253 12.45 26.12 10.08
N ILE A 254 11.31 25.57 9.65
CA ILE A 254 10.03 25.63 10.39
C ILE A 254 10.05 24.68 11.61
N GLY A 255 10.88 23.64 11.58
CA GLY A 255 11.04 22.69 12.68
C GLY A 255 12.32 21.87 12.59
N THR A 256 12.51 20.98 13.57
CA THR A 256 13.66 20.07 13.63
C THR A 256 13.36 18.75 12.92
N GLY A 257 14.40 17.93 12.70
CA GLY A 257 14.22 16.57 12.19
C GLY A 257 13.32 15.71 13.08
N GLY A 258 13.33 15.94 14.40
CA GLY A 258 12.44 15.27 15.35
C GLY A 258 10.97 15.69 15.20
N ASP A 259 10.71 16.95 14.85
CA ASP A 259 9.35 17.43 14.58
C ASP A 259 8.76 16.77 13.33
N ALA A 260 9.57 16.57 12.29
CA ALA A 260 9.15 15.82 11.10
C ALA A 260 8.79 14.36 11.41
N VAL A 261 9.55 13.70 12.29
CA VAL A 261 9.23 12.33 12.76
C VAL A 261 7.91 12.31 13.54
N ASN A 262 7.69 13.29 14.43
CA ASN A 262 6.42 13.42 15.15
C ASN A 262 5.23 13.63 14.20
N LEU A 263 5.40 14.39 13.12
CA LEU A 263 4.37 14.57 12.10
C LEU A 263 4.02 13.26 11.39
N MET A 264 5.02 12.45 11.04
CA MET A 264 4.79 11.12 10.47
C MET A 264 4.03 10.19 11.43
N VAL A 265 4.31 10.28 12.73
CA VAL A 265 3.57 9.53 13.77
C VAL A 265 2.10 9.95 13.82
N PHE A 266 1.82 11.25 13.86
CA PHE A 266 0.43 11.73 13.87
C PHE A 266 -0.33 11.31 12.61
N PHE A 267 0.31 11.43 11.45
CA PHE A 267 -0.22 10.99 10.16
C PHE A 267 -0.55 9.49 10.16
N GLY A 268 0.38 8.65 10.62
CA GLY A 268 0.16 7.21 10.71
C GLY A 268 -1.02 6.83 11.62
N LEU A 269 -1.13 7.47 12.79
CA LEU A 269 -2.24 7.24 13.72
C LEU A 269 -3.59 7.70 13.15
N SER A 270 -3.61 8.82 12.43
CA SER A 270 -4.84 9.30 11.76
C SER A 270 -5.26 8.34 10.66
N ASN A 271 -4.32 7.91 9.83
CA ASN A 271 -4.54 6.93 8.76
C ASN A 271 -5.14 5.62 9.33
N ALA A 272 -4.55 5.08 10.40
CA ALA A 272 -5.05 3.87 11.06
C ALA A 272 -6.46 4.04 11.61
N PHE A 273 -6.73 5.16 12.29
CA PHE A 273 -8.05 5.47 12.83
C PHE A 273 -9.09 5.62 11.72
N GLY A 274 -8.75 6.34 10.65
CA GLY A 274 -9.60 6.52 9.48
C GLY A 274 -10.01 5.19 8.85
N ARG A 275 -9.06 4.27 8.65
CA ARG A 275 -9.32 2.95 8.02
C ARG A 275 -10.29 2.12 8.85
N ALA A 276 -10.12 2.10 10.18
CA ALA A 276 -11.02 1.39 11.07
C ALA A 276 -12.42 2.05 11.14
N PHE A 277 -12.46 3.38 11.27
CA PHE A 277 -13.70 4.14 11.43
C PHE A 277 -14.56 4.11 10.16
N PHE A 278 -13.98 4.44 9.00
CA PHE A 278 -14.71 4.41 7.73
C PHE A 278 -14.98 2.99 7.25
N GLY A 279 -14.13 2.01 7.58
CA GLY A 279 -14.43 0.59 7.38
C GLY A 279 -15.70 0.17 8.13
N TYR A 280 -15.85 0.57 9.39
CA TYR A 280 -17.08 0.32 10.15
C TYR A 280 -18.31 1.03 9.55
N ILE A 281 -18.15 2.28 9.12
CA ILE A 281 -19.26 3.07 8.56
C ILE A 281 -19.72 2.55 7.18
N ALA A 282 -18.78 2.04 6.37
CA ALA A 282 -19.07 1.55 5.03
C ALA A 282 -19.90 0.24 5.01
N ASP A 283 -20.01 -0.44 6.15
CA ASP A 283 -20.88 -1.62 6.33
C ASP A 283 -22.36 -1.26 6.62
N PHE A 284 -22.71 0.03 6.83
CA PHE A 284 -24.12 0.42 7.01
C PHE A 284 -24.90 0.36 5.68
N PRO A 285 -26.03 -0.37 5.62
CA PRO A 285 -26.79 -0.58 4.38
C PRO A 285 -27.44 0.69 3.82
N SER A 286 -27.60 1.74 4.62
CA SER A 286 -28.19 3.02 4.22
C SER A 286 -27.19 3.98 3.55
N LEU A 287 -25.89 3.64 3.53
CA LEU A 287 -24.84 4.55 3.11
C LEU A 287 -24.36 4.24 1.68
N ASN A 288 -24.41 5.23 0.79
CA ASN A 288 -23.88 5.08 -0.56
C ASN A 288 -22.35 5.23 -0.55
N ARG A 289 -21.65 4.10 -0.69
CA ARG A 289 -20.18 4.02 -0.72
C ARG A 289 -19.54 4.92 -1.78
N ILE A 290 -20.19 5.16 -2.92
CA ILE A 290 -19.67 6.00 -4.00
C ILE A 290 -19.75 7.50 -3.63
N ILE A 291 -20.80 7.91 -2.91
CA ILE A 291 -20.90 9.30 -2.42
C ILE A 291 -19.87 9.55 -1.32
N LEU A 292 -19.70 8.59 -0.41
CA LEU A 292 -18.68 8.67 0.63
C LEU A 292 -17.26 8.76 0.01
N TYR A 293 -17.00 7.98 -1.04
CA TYR A 293 -15.79 8.08 -1.85
C TYR A 293 -15.61 9.47 -2.46
N GLY A 294 -16.62 9.99 -3.15
CA GLY A 294 -16.56 11.32 -3.78
C GLY A 294 -16.29 12.44 -2.77
N LEU A 295 -16.88 12.36 -1.58
CA LEU A 295 -16.60 13.31 -0.48
C LEU A 295 -15.17 13.20 0.05
N SER A 296 -14.61 11.99 0.12
CA SER A 296 -13.21 11.80 0.53
C SER A 296 -12.23 12.39 -0.49
N VAL A 297 -12.49 12.20 -1.79
CA VAL A 297 -11.70 12.77 -2.89
C VAL A 297 -11.78 14.30 -2.92
N LEU A 298 -12.94 14.89 -2.65
CA LEU A 298 -13.08 16.35 -2.57
C LEU A 298 -12.27 16.94 -1.41
N SER A 299 -12.04 16.18 -0.34
CA SER A 299 -11.22 16.66 0.78
C SER A 299 -9.73 16.77 0.43
N TYR A 300 -9.21 16.02 -0.55
CA TYR A 300 -7.85 16.23 -1.11
C TYR A 300 -7.69 17.65 -1.68
N GLY A 301 -8.70 18.16 -2.39
CA GLY A 301 -8.64 19.45 -3.08
C GLY A 301 -8.64 20.68 -2.15
N VAL A 302 -9.00 20.51 -0.87
CA VAL A 302 -9.05 21.59 0.12
C VAL A 302 -7.70 21.75 0.86
N ALA A 303 -6.74 20.86 0.65
CA ALA A 303 -5.45 20.82 1.35
C ALA A 303 -4.40 21.88 0.91
N ILE A 304 -4.82 23.04 0.39
CA ILE A 304 -3.90 24.15 0.10
C ILE A 304 -3.87 25.06 1.33
N ALA A 305 -2.85 24.90 2.17
CA ALA A 305 -2.57 25.84 3.23
C ALA A 305 -1.87 27.09 2.64
N PRO A 306 -2.43 28.30 2.82
CA PRO A 306 -1.72 29.53 2.51
C PRO A 306 -0.63 29.77 3.56
N ASP A 307 0.50 30.29 3.11
CA ASP A 307 1.67 30.63 3.91
C ASP A 307 1.31 31.45 5.16
N GLY A 308 1.74 30.97 6.34
CA GLY A 308 1.84 31.80 7.54
C GLY A 308 1.22 31.19 8.81
N GLY A 309 2.06 30.69 9.71
CA GLY A 309 1.80 30.66 11.16
C GLY A 309 0.80 29.64 11.72
N TRP A 310 0.14 28.83 10.89
CA TRP A 310 -0.90 27.87 11.30
C TRP A 310 -0.49 26.40 11.21
N GLY A 311 0.78 26.07 11.48
CA GLY A 311 1.31 24.70 11.35
C GLY A 311 0.40 23.62 11.95
N TRP A 312 -0.19 23.85 13.12
CA TRP A 312 -1.11 22.90 13.76
C TRP A 312 -2.47 22.72 13.05
N VAL A 313 -2.97 23.73 12.33
CA VAL A 313 -4.23 23.63 11.55
C VAL A 313 -3.99 22.96 10.21
N VAL A 314 -2.79 23.13 9.62
CA VAL A 314 -2.36 22.33 8.47
C VAL A 314 -2.18 20.88 8.90
N VAL A 315 -1.54 20.64 10.03
CA VAL A 315 -1.36 19.28 10.59
C VAL A 315 -2.69 18.66 10.97
N PHE A 316 -3.61 19.40 11.59
CA PHE A 316 -4.95 18.92 11.91
C PHE A 316 -5.84 18.75 10.67
N GLY A 317 -5.68 19.62 9.68
CA GLY A 317 -6.36 19.54 8.38
C GLY A 317 -5.87 18.35 7.58
N SER A 318 -4.56 18.18 7.42
CA SER A 318 -3.92 17.00 6.85
C SER A 318 -4.23 15.74 7.65
N PHE A 319 -4.32 15.81 8.98
CA PHE A 319 -4.75 14.70 9.86
C PHE A 319 -6.21 14.31 9.57
N MET A 320 -7.14 15.26 9.53
CA MET A 320 -8.55 15.00 9.25
C MET A 320 -8.76 14.56 7.80
N ILE A 321 -8.00 15.10 6.86
CA ILE A 321 -8.02 14.73 5.45
C ILE A 321 -7.39 13.34 5.27
N SER A 322 -6.31 12.97 5.96
CA SER A 322 -5.76 11.60 5.95
C SER A 322 -6.69 10.59 6.63
N VAL A 323 -7.40 10.99 7.71
CA VAL A 323 -8.45 10.16 8.34
C VAL A 323 -9.60 9.88 7.35
N ILE A 324 -10.10 10.91 6.68
CA ILE A 324 -11.24 10.81 5.76
C ILE A 324 -10.84 10.11 4.47
N THR A 325 -9.64 10.42 3.98
CA THR A 325 -9.23 10.07 2.64
C THR A 325 -8.47 8.76 2.61
N ASP A 326 -7.41 8.60 3.40
CA ASP A 326 -6.68 7.34 3.41
C ASP A 326 -7.49 6.22 4.08
N GLY A 327 -8.30 6.61 5.06
CA GLY A 327 -9.25 5.73 5.72
C GLY A 327 -10.20 5.08 4.75
N PHE A 328 -10.89 5.87 3.94
CA PHE A 328 -11.84 5.36 2.97
C PHE A 328 -11.17 4.71 1.75
N PHE A 329 -10.08 5.31 1.26
CA PHE A 329 -9.41 4.91 0.02
C PHE A 329 -8.74 3.55 0.12
N TYR A 330 -8.07 3.21 1.22
CA TYR A 330 -7.51 1.87 1.38
C TYR A 330 -8.54 0.82 1.79
N THR A 331 -9.71 1.28 2.24
CA THR A 331 -10.89 0.42 2.31
C THR A 331 -11.49 0.18 0.92
N SER A 332 -10.96 0.75 -0.18
CA SER A 332 -11.39 0.47 -1.56
C SER A 332 -11.18 -0.96 -2.03
N GLY A 333 -10.48 -1.82 -1.26
CA GLY A 333 -10.65 -3.27 -1.35
C GLY A 333 -12.12 -3.72 -1.23
N LEU A 334 -13.02 -2.85 -0.75
CA LEU A 334 -14.48 -3.00 -0.83
C LEU A 334 -15.08 -2.90 -2.23
N PHE A 335 -14.47 -2.08 -3.08
CA PHE A 335 -14.85 -2.00 -4.48
C PHE A 335 -14.40 -3.27 -5.21
N TYR A 336 -13.37 -3.99 -4.74
CA TYR A 336 -13.00 -5.29 -5.30
C TYR A 336 -14.20 -6.27 -5.33
N ALA A 337 -14.84 -6.48 -4.18
CA ALA A 337 -16.02 -7.35 -4.09
C ALA A 337 -17.25 -6.80 -4.84
N LYS A 338 -17.42 -5.47 -4.84
CA LYS A 338 -18.58 -4.84 -5.51
C LYS A 338 -18.42 -4.81 -7.04
N PHE A 339 -17.23 -4.54 -7.57
CA PHE A 339 -16.91 -4.65 -9.00
C PHE A 339 -17.04 -6.09 -9.49
N LEU A 340 -16.58 -7.08 -8.72
CA LEU A 340 -16.81 -8.50 -9.01
C LEU A 340 -18.30 -8.81 -9.21
N THR A 341 -19.16 -8.28 -8.34
CA THR A 341 -20.61 -8.48 -8.45
C THR A 341 -21.30 -7.63 -9.53
N GLU A 342 -20.82 -6.42 -9.80
CA GLU A 342 -21.51 -5.43 -10.63
C GLU A 342 -21.06 -5.47 -12.10
N TYR A 343 -19.79 -5.84 -12.36
CA TYR A 343 -19.23 -6.01 -13.71
C TYR A 343 -19.05 -7.48 -14.13
N HIS A 344 -19.34 -8.44 -13.24
CA HIS A 344 -19.16 -9.88 -13.50
C HIS A 344 -17.74 -10.28 -13.98
N GLU A 345 -16.72 -9.54 -13.54
CA GLU A 345 -15.34 -9.72 -13.98
C GLU A 345 -14.61 -10.82 -13.19
N SER A 346 -13.50 -11.33 -13.75
CA SER A 346 -12.63 -12.30 -13.08
C SER A 346 -11.81 -11.62 -11.97
N GLU A 347 -11.57 -12.31 -10.84
CA GLU A 347 -10.69 -11.88 -9.73
C GLU A 347 -9.32 -11.38 -10.20
N ALA A 348 -8.85 -11.99 -11.29
CA ALA A 348 -7.64 -11.65 -12.02
C ALA A 348 -7.67 -10.21 -12.58
N ILE A 349 -8.74 -9.84 -13.29
CA ILE A 349 -8.92 -8.51 -13.90
C ILE A 349 -9.04 -7.43 -12.84
N THR A 350 -9.72 -7.74 -11.73
CA THR A 350 -9.86 -6.81 -10.60
C THR A 350 -8.50 -6.55 -9.91
N SER A 351 -7.59 -7.52 -9.89
CA SER A 351 -6.23 -7.31 -9.39
C SER A 351 -5.40 -6.40 -10.30
N LEU A 352 -5.54 -6.53 -11.62
CA LEU A 352 -4.92 -5.61 -12.59
C LEU A 352 -5.45 -4.19 -12.40
N PHE A 353 -6.76 -4.03 -12.15
CA PHE A 353 -7.33 -2.72 -11.85
C PHE A 353 -6.70 -2.07 -10.62
N ASP A 354 -6.66 -2.77 -9.49
CA ASP A 354 -6.09 -2.24 -8.24
C ASP A 354 -4.60 -1.88 -8.44
N SER A 355 -3.88 -2.74 -9.16
CA SER A 355 -2.48 -2.51 -9.53
C SER A 355 -2.28 -1.29 -10.41
N ILE A 356 -3.12 -1.11 -11.43
CA ILE A 356 -3.07 0.04 -12.35
C ILE A 356 -3.41 1.31 -11.58
N MET A 357 -4.47 1.30 -10.76
CA MET A 357 -4.90 2.44 -9.96
C MET A 357 -3.80 2.86 -8.97
N MET A 358 -3.22 1.92 -8.25
CA MET A 358 -2.14 2.21 -7.31
C MET A 358 -0.84 2.60 -8.03
N ALA A 359 -0.46 1.92 -9.12
CA ALA A 359 0.71 2.32 -9.91
C ALA A 359 0.55 3.74 -10.46
N MET A 360 -0.65 4.12 -10.89
CA MET A 360 -0.98 5.47 -11.33
C MET A 360 -0.87 6.50 -10.19
N ILE A 361 -1.36 6.17 -8.99
CA ILE A 361 -1.26 7.00 -7.80
C ILE A 361 0.20 7.30 -7.42
N TYR A 362 1.13 6.39 -7.70
CA TYR A 362 2.51 6.48 -7.24
C TYR A 362 3.54 6.89 -8.33
N CYS A 363 3.28 6.61 -9.60
CA CYS A 363 4.13 7.05 -10.72
C CYS A 363 4.15 8.57 -10.91
N SER A 364 3.22 9.29 -10.29
CA SER A 364 3.08 10.74 -10.35
C SER A 364 4.07 11.51 -9.46
N GLY A 365 4.84 10.83 -8.61
CA GLY A 365 5.97 11.41 -7.87
C GLY A 365 7.22 11.73 -8.72
N ILE A 366 7.17 11.48 -10.04
CA ILE A 366 8.35 11.54 -10.92
C ILE A 366 8.60 12.94 -11.54
N SER A 367 7.77 13.97 -11.30
CA SER A 367 7.91 15.24 -12.06
C SER A 367 7.87 16.56 -11.27
N THR A 368 8.70 16.74 -10.25
CA THR A 368 8.89 18.09 -9.66
C THR A 368 10.33 18.52 -9.40
N SER A 369 11.35 17.84 -9.97
CA SER A 369 12.74 18.31 -9.90
C SER A 369 13.19 19.22 -11.07
N GLN A 370 12.26 19.77 -11.86
CA GLN A 370 12.57 20.53 -13.09
C GLN A 370 11.87 21.89 -13.21
N LEU A 371 11.11 22.36 -12.22
CA LEU A 371 10.45 23.66 -12.28
C LEU A 371 11.03 24.62 -11.26
N ASN A 372 12.29 25.01 -11.46
CA ASN A 372 12.86 26.27 -10.95
C ASN A 372 14.19 26.56 -11.65
N TYR A 373 14.10 26.96 -12.92
CA TYR A 373 15.07 27.83 -13.57
C TYR A 373 14.32 28.72 -14.56
N HIS A 374 13.78 29.84 -14.06
CA HIS A 374 13.83 31.15 -14.71
C HIS A 374 13.38 32.26 -13.74
#